data_AF-A0A5B8RUU8-F1
#
_entry.id   AF-A0A5B8RUU8-F1
#
_cell.length_a   1.000
_cell.length_b   1.000
_cell.length_c   1.000
_cell.angle_alpha   90.00
_cell.angle_beta   90.00
_cell.angle_gamma   90.00
#
_symmetry.space_group_name_H-M   'P 1'
#
loop_
_entity.id
_entity.type
_entity.pdbx_description
1 polymer ?
#
loop_
_entity_poly.entity_id
_entity_poly.type
_entity_poly.pdbx_seq_one_letter_code
_entity_poly.pdbx_strand_id
1 'polypeptide(L)'
;MQMHTPLRRLAAAGAALQMSLALAQGGAPAPAPPASPWAVSADGALVVDTRSHLAWERCVVGMRWDGRGCRGRAQLLTFSEAKALATERWKAEGVRWRLPRVPELRRLVQRGGAQQGVDPNLFPDAPGGLHWSGTSSVNARVVNPYAYDNVMRGGQGGDTLRVRSAWAVDMDSAQGHGDVPHASALVVRLVRPAPRER
;
A
#
# COMPACT_ATOMS: atom_id res chain seq x y z
N MET A 1 74.77 -57.27 -28.22
CA MET A 1 73.64 -56.56 -27.59
C MET A 1 72.75 -57.61 -26.95
N GLN A 2 72.99 -57.93 -25.67
CA GLN A 2 72.26 -58.98 -24.94
C GLN A 2 71.58 -58.40 -23.70
N MET A 3 70.35 -58.88 -23.53
CA MET A 3 69.36 -58.61 -22.50
C MET A 3 69.86 -58.94 -21.10
N HIS A 4 69.51 -58.14 -20.08
CA HIS A 4 69.26 -58.61 -18.70
C HIS A 4 68.33 -57.63 -17.96
N THR A 5 67.06 -58.02 -17.80
CA THR A 5 66.17 -57.71 -16.65
C THR A 5 66.76 -58.44 -15.41
N PRO A 6 66.57 -58.09 -14.11
CA PRO A 6 65.30 -57.74 -13.42
C PRO A 6 65.47 -56.72 -12.25
N LEU A 7 64.47 -56.25 -11.48
CA LEU A 7 63.79 -56.96 -10.38
C LEU A 7 62.68 -56.06 -9.79
N ARG A 8 61.50 -56.64 -9.57
CA ARG A 8 60.33 -56.06 -8.89
C ARG A 8 60.60 -55.89 -7.39
N ARG A 9 60.19 -54.75 -6.81
CA ARG A 9 59.93 -54.62 -5.37
C ARG A 9 58.42 -54.56 -5.15
N LEU A 10 57.87 -55.56 -4.45
CA LEU A 10 56.51 -55.53 -3.90
C LEU A 10 56.54 -54.67 -2.63
N ALA A 11 55.66 -53.67 -2.56
CA ALA A 11 55.31 -52.99 -1.32
C ALA A 11 53.84 -53.31 -1.01
N ALA A 12 53.60 -53.99 0.10
CA ALA A 12 52.29 -54.17 0.70
C ALA A 12 52.31 -53.47 2.07
N ALA A 13 51.43 -52.51 2.29
CA ALA A 13 51.18 -51.96 3.63
C ALA A 13 49.77 -51.36 3.73
N GLY A 14 48.90 -52.10 4.41
CA GLY A 14 47.76 -51.69 5.22
C GLY A 14 46.91 -50.48 4.82
N ALA A 15 45.75 -50.74 4.23
CA ALA A 15 44.63 -49.80 4.26
C ALA A 15 43.93 -49.88 5.63
N ALA A 16 44.14 -48.87 6.49
CA ALA A 16 43.38 -48.71 7.71
C ALA A 16 41.99 -48.12 7.38
N LEU A 17 40.94 -48.92 7.59
CA LEU A 17 39.55 -48.50 7.38
C LEU A 17 39.09 -47.69 8.60
N GLN A 18 39.12 -46.35 8.50
CA GLN A 18 38.52 -45.49 9.52
C GLN A 18 37.01 -45.39 9.28
N MET A 19 36.22 -45.93 10.20
CA MET A 19 34.76 -45.81 10.21
C MET A 19 34.38 -44.44 10.80
N SER A 20 34.09 -43.46 9.95
CA SER A 20 33.63 -42.14 10.38
C SER A 20 32.15 -42.19 10.76
N LEU A 21 31.86 -42.04 12.05
CA LEU A 21 30.49 -41.91 12.56
C LEU A 21 30.00 -40.48 12.27
N ALA A 22 29.19 -40.32 11.21
CA ALA A 22 28.56 -39.04 10.89
C ALA A 22 27.37 -38.79 11.84
N LEU A 23 27.56 -37.92 12.82
CA LEU A 23 26.45 -37.32 13.57
C LEU A 23 25.67 -36.41 12.62
N ALA A 24 24.52 -36.89 12.15
CA ALA A 24 23.53 -36.07 11.47
C ALA A 24 22.96 -35.06 12.47
N GLN A 25 23.50 -33.85 12.46
CA GLN A 25 22.93 -32.72 13.20
C GLN A 25 21.59 -32.36 12.55
N GLY A 26 20.50 -32.76 13.20
CA GLY A 26 19.16 -32.28 12.88
C GLY A 26 19.04 -30.79 13.22
N GLY A 27 19.46 -29.93 12.29
CA GLY A 27 19.20 -28.49 12.37
C GLY A 27 17.70 -28.26 12.26
N ALA A 28 17.08 -27.75 13.33
CA ALA A 28 15.70 -27.29 13.29
C ALA A 28 15.55 -26.22 12.17
N PRO A 29 14.48 -26.28 11.35
CA PRO A 29 14.28 -25.28 10.32
C PRO A 29 14.17 -23.90 10.97
N ALA A 30 14.94 -22.93 10.45
CA ALA A 30 14.84 -21.54 10.87
C ALA A 30 13.39 -21.07 10.75
N PRO A 31 12.91 -20.19 11.67
CA PRO A 31 11.56 -19.65 11.57
C PRO A 31 11.41 -18.96 10.21
N ALA A 32 10.40 -19.37 9.44
CA ALA A 32 10.08 -18.76 8.16
C ALA A 32 9.89 -17.24 8.37
N PRO A 33 10.36 -16.39 7.43
CA PRO A 33 10.10 -14.96 7.52
C PRO A 33 8.58 -14.73 7.61
N PRO A 34 8.13 -13.72 8.36
CA PRO A 34 6.71 -13.43 8.48
C PRO A 34 6.11 -13.22 7.08
N ALA A 35 5.03 -13.93 6.79
CA ALA A 35 4.33 -13.79 5.51
C ALA A 35 3.89 -12.33 5.31
N SER A 36 4.02 -11.82 4.08
CA SER A 36 3.55 -10.48 3.74
C SER A 36 2.05 -10.38 4.01
N PRO A 37 1.57 -9.33 4.70
CA PRO A 37 0.13 -9.14 4.95
C PRO A 37 -0.64 -8.69 3.71
N TRP A 38 0.01 -8.66 2.54
CA TRP A 38 -0.55 -8.22 1.28
C TRP A 38 -0.69 -9.41 0.33
N ALA A 39 -1.89 -9.61 -0.19
CA ALA A 39 -2.19 -10.62 -1.21
C ALA A 39 -2.79 -9.96 -2.45
N VAL A 40 -2.54 -10.51 -3.63
CA VAL A 40 -3.15 -10.04 -4.89
C VAL A 40 -4.33 -10.96 -5.22
N SER A 41 -5.44 -10.39 -5.68
CA SER A 41 -6.61 -11.19 -6.11
C SER A 41 -6.29 -12.05 -7.34
N ALA A 42 -7.07 -13.10 -7.58
CA ALA A 42 -6.85 -14.03 -8.68
C ALA A 42 -6.86 -13.37 -10.07
N ASP A 43 -7.67 -12.34 -10.26
CA ASP A 43 -7.74 -11.52 -11.48
C ASP A 43 -6.64 -10.45 -11.55
N GLY A 44 -5.84 -10.30 -10.49
CA GLY A 44 -4.77 -9.33 -10.40
C GLY A 44 -5.23 -7.89 -10.20
N ALA A 45 -6.53 -7.60 -10.10
CA ALA A 45 -7.07 -6.25 -10.07
C ALA A 45 -7.06 -5.60 -8.67
N LEU A 46 -7.06 -6.42 -7.61
CA LEU A 46 -7.12 -5.98 -6.23
C LEU A 46 -5.86 -6.39 -5.45
N VAL A 47 -5.49 -5.55 -4.48
CA VAL A 47 -4.51 -5.85 -3.43
C VAL A 47 -5.26 -5.92 -2.11
N VAL A 48 -5.22 -7.07 -1.46
CA VAL A 48 -5.88 -7.36 -0.19
C VAL A 48 -4.88 -7.18 0.96
N ASP A 49 -5.23 -6.30 1.90
CA ASP A 49 -4.57 -6.19 3.20
C ASP A 49 -5.25 -7.14 4.19
N THR A 50 -4.61 -8.25 4.50
CA THR A 50 -5.16 -9.28 5.39
C THR A 50 -5.25 -8.80 6.84
N ARG A 51 -4.47 -7.79 7.24
CA ARG A 51 -4.50 -7.23 8.60
C ARG A 51 -5.65 -6.28 8.81
N SER A 52 -6.01 -5.48 7.80
CA SER A 52 -7.13 -4.53 7.89
C SER A 52 -8.43 -5.05 7.30
N HIS A 53 -8.40 -6.24 6.69
CA HIS A 53 -9.54 -6.83 5.96
C HIS A 53 -10.10 -5.88 4.89
N LEU A 54 -9.20 -5.17 4.20
CA LEU A 54 -9.53 -4.24 3.13
C LEU A 54 -8.96 -4.74 1.81
N ALA A 55 -9.71 -4.60 0.73
CA ALA A 55 -9.21 -4.77 -0.62
C ALA A 55 -9.16 -3.41 -1.33
N TRP A 56 -8.00 -3.16 -1.89
CA TRP A 56 -7.65 -1.95 -2.62
C TRP A 56 -7.68 -2.25 -4.10
N GLU A 57 -8.26 -1.37 -4.90
CA GLU A 57 -7.97 -1.43 -6.34
C GLU A 57 -6.50 -1.17 -6.56
N ARG A 58 -5.88 -1.83 -7.54
CA ARG A 58 -4.48 -1.54 -7.90
C ARG A 58 -4.33 -0.25 -8.66
N CYS A 59 -5.23 0.00 -9.60
CA CYS A 59 -5.24 1.23 -10.37
C CYS A 59 -6.05 2.30 -9.66
N VAL A 60 -5.61 3.55 -9.82
CA VAL A 60 -6.40 4.70 -9.44
C VAL A 60 -7.52 4.91 -10.45
N VAL A 61 -8.52 5.69 -10.06
CA VAL A 61 -9.66 6.03 -10.93
C VAL A 61 -9.16 6.64 -12.25
N GLY A 62 -9.74 6.21 -13.36
CA GLY A 62 -9.37 6.62 -14.73
C GLY A 62 -8.32 5.72 -15.40
N MET A 63 -7.60 4.90 -14.63
CA MET A 63 -6.65 3.91 -15.15
C MET A 63 -7.27 2.51 -15.17
N ARG A 64 -6.70 1.61 -15.98
CA ARG A 64 -7.15 0.22 -16.12
C ARG A 64 -6.01 -0.77 -16.00
N TRP A 65 -6.26 -1.87 -15.30
CA TRP A 65 -5.35 -2.99 -15.18
C TRP A 65 -5.27 -3.78 -16.49
N ASP A 66 -4.06 -4.04 -17.01
CA ASP A 66 -3.84 -4.81 -18.25
C ASP A 66 -3.25 -6.22 -18.02
N GLY A 67 -3.16 -6.66 -16.76
CA GLY A 67 -2.50 -7.91 -16.37
C GLY A 67 -1.04 -7.72 -15.93
N ARG A 68 -0.39 -6.60 -16.28
CA ARG A 68 0.99 -6.28 -15.88
C ARG A 68 1.10 -4.97 -15.11
N GLY A 69 0.34 -3.95 -15.50
CA GLY A 69 0.41 -2.61 -14.91
C GLY A 69 -0.89 -1.83 -15.07
N CYS A 70 -0.88 -0.62 -14.53
CA CYS A 70 -1.96 0.34 -14.71
C CYS A 70 -1.73 1.17 -15.98
N ARG A 71 -2.65 1.09 -16.94
CA ARG A 71 -2.62 1.83 -18.21
C ARG A 71 -3.64 2.96 -18.24
N GLY A 72 -3.37 3.95 -19.08
CA GLY A 72 -4.21 5.14 -19.21
C GLY A 72 -3.73 6.30 -18.33
N ARG A 73 -4.62 7.26 -18.07
CA ARG A 73 -4.31 8.45 -17.26
C ARG A 73 -5.20 8.47 -16.04
N ALA A 74 -4.62 8.82 -14.89
CA ALA A 74 -5.38 9.05 -13.68
C ALA A 74 -6.39 10.19 -13.91
N GLN A 75 -7.64 9.95 -13.53
CA GLN A 75 -8.67 10.98 -13.54
C GLN A 75 -8.56 11.78 -12.25
N LEU A 76 -8.42 13.10 -12.39
CA LEU A 76 -8.43 14.02 -11.27
C LEU A 76 -9.87 14.44 -11.01
N LEU A 77 -10.31 14.29 -9.77
CA LEU A 77 -11.69 14.57 -9.36
C LEU A 77 -11.71 15.56 -8.21
N THR A 78 -12.74 16.40 -8.18
CA THR A 78 -13.10 17.15 -6.98
C THR A 78 -13.55 16.20 -5.87
N PHE A 79 -13.52 16.66 -4.62
CA PHE A 79 -13.94 15.82 -3.50
C PHE A 79 -15.40 15.34 -3.62
N SER A 80 -16.27 16.19 -4.16
CA SER A 80 -17.69 15.85 -4.37
C SER A 80 -17.88 14.78 -5.44
N GLU A 81 -17.17 14.89 -6.56
CA GLU A 81 -17.18 13.88 -7.64
C GLU A 81 -16.60 12.55 -7.15
N ALA A 82 -15.48 12.59 -6.41
CA ALA A 82 -14.86 11.40 -5.86
C ALA A 82 -15.81 10.61 -4.93
N LYS A 83 -16.57 11.32 -4.09
CA LYS A 83 -17.61 10.71 -3.24
C LYS A 83 -18.80 10.17 -4.04
N ALA A 84 -19.24 10.91 -5.05
CA ALA A 84 -20.34 10.49 -5.92
C ALA A 84 -19.98 9.21 -6.65
N LEU A 85 -18.80 9.16 -7.27
CA LEU A 85 -18.26 7.98 -7.96
C LEU A 85 -18.22 6.75 -7.04
N ALA A 86 -17.67 6.89 -5.84
CA ALA A 86 -17.60 5.77 -4.90
C ALA A 86 -19.00 5.24 -4.51
N THR A 87 -19.96 6.14 -4.37
CA THR A 87 -21.36 5.80 -4.02
C THR A 87 -22.08 5.14 -5.18
N GLU A 88 -21.92 5.66 -6.39
CA GLU A 88 -22.49 5.09 -7.61
C GLU A 88 -21.96 3.68 -7.85
N ARG A 89 -20.63 3.51 -7.75
CA ARG A 89 -20.00 2.20 -7.89
C ARG A 89 -20.45 1.21 -6.83
N TRP A 90 -20.63 1.66 -5.59
CA TRP A 90 -21.23 0.81 -4.56
C TRP A 90 -22.61 0.33 -4.98
N LYS A 91 -23.49 1.23 -5.40
CA LYS A 91 -24.84 0.84 -5.84
C LYS A 91 -24.83 -0.10 -7.04
N ALA A 92 -23.96 0.13 -8.01
CA ALA A 92 -23.87 -0.66 -9.23
C ALA A 92 -23.38 -2.10 -8.97
N GLU A 93 -22.36 -2.26 -8.11
CA GLU A 93 -21.74 -3.56 -7.87
C GLU A 93 -22.29 -4.30 -6.63
N GLY A 94 -23.08 -3.63 -5.79
CA GLY A 94 -23.52 -4.17 -4.50
C GLY A 94 -22.39 -4.32 -3.48
N VAL A 95 -21.20 -3.79 -3.77
CA VAL A 95 -19.99 -3.87 -2.94
C VAL A 95 -19.72 -2.50 -2.34
N ARG A 96 -19.43 -2.42 -1.04
CA ARG A 96 -19.22 -1.14 -0.33
C ARG A 96 -17.89 -0.45 -0.70
N TRP A 97 -17.82 0.07 -1.93
CA TRP A 97 -16.76 0.97 -2.39
C TRP A 97 -16.85 2.31 -1.67
N ARG A 98 -15.69 2.83 -1.28
CA ARG A 98 -15.58 4.11 -0.58
C ARG A 98 -14.21 4.74 -0.79
N LEU A 99 -14.13 6.03 -0.45
CA LEU A 99 -12.86 6.68 -0.23
C LEU A 99 -12.16 6.08 1.01
N PRO A 100 -10.85 5.81 0.92
CA PRO A 100 -10.01 5.43 2.05
C PRO A 100 -9.92 6.53 3.10
N ARG A 101 -9.66 6.17 4.35
CA ARG A 101 -9.34 7.13 5.43
C ARG A 101 -7.84 7.43 5.43
N VAL A 102 -7.46 8.55 6.04
CA VAL A 102 -6.04 8.95 6.21
C VAL A 102 -5.16 7.80 6.75
N PRO A 103 -5.48 7.12 7.87
CA PRO A 103 -4.63 6.04 8.36
C PRO A 103 -4.59 4.82 7.42
N GLU A 104 -5.60 4.62 6.58
CA GLU A 104 -5.62 3.53 5.60
C GLU A 104 -4.66 3.84 4.44
N LEU A 105 -4.68 5.06 3.90
CA LEU A 105 -3.72 5.49 2.85
C LEU A 105 -2.28 5.44 3.35
N ARG A 106 -2.05 5.93 4.58
CA ARG A 106 -0.71 5.92 5.20
C ARG A 106 -0.13 4.53 5.40
N ARG A 107 -0.96 3.47 5.41
CA ARG A 107 -0.49 2.08 5.47
C ARG A 107 0.05 1.56 4.13
N LEU A 108 -0.36 2.15 3.01
CA LEU A 108 0.16 1.80 1.68
C LEU A 108 1.56 2.36 1.45
N VAL A 109 1.90 3.46 2.11
CA VAL A 109 3.16 4.18 1.92
C VAL A 109 4.25 3.62 2.82
N GLN A 110 5.32 3.14 2.21
CA GLN A 110 6.55 2.75 2.90
C GLN A 110 7.35 4.02 3.23
N ARG A 111 7.68 4.19 4.51
CA ARG A 111 8.36 5.39 5.05
C ARG A 111 9.80 5.13 5.51
N GLY A 112 10.40 4.00 5.13
CA GLY A 112 11.71 3.61 5.63
C GLY A 112 12.45 2.67 4.69
N GLY A 113 13.78 2.62 4.83
CA GLY A 113 14.66 1.85 3.97
C GLY A 113 14.98 2.58 2.66
N ALA A 114 15.30 1.80 1.62
CA ALA A 114 15.69 2.30 0.30
C ALA A 114 14.50 2.68 -0.61
N GLN A 115 13.26 2.39 -0.19
CA GLN A 115 12.04 2.67 -0.95
C GLN A 115 11.16 3.68 -0.19
N GLN A 116 10.82 4.77 -0.86
CA GLN A 116 9.83 5.74 -0.41
C GLN A 116 8.62 5.67 -1.34
N GLY A 117 7.42 5.81 -0.79
CA GLY A 117 6.18 5.73 -1.55
C GLY A 117 5.49 4.36 -1.47
N VAL A 118 4.61 4.08 -2.42
CA VAL A 118 3.86 2.82 -2.50
C VAL A 118 4.73 1.70 -3.08
N ASP A 119 4.48 0.45 -2.67
CA ASP A 119 5.20 -0.71 -3.21
C ASP A 119 4.92 -0.87 -4.71
N PRO A 120 5.93 -0.75 -5.60
CA PRO A 120 5.73 -0.84 -7.04
C PRO A 120 5.35 -2.25 -7.52
N ASN A 121 5.61 -3.31 -6.73
CA ASN A 121 5.19 -4.66 -7.06
C ASN A 121 3.67 -4.83 -6.85
N LEU A 122 3.14 -4.21 -5.79
CA LEU A 122 1.71 -4.22 -5.50
C LEU A 122 0.95 -3.20 -6.35
N PHE A 123 1.53 -2.03 -6.58
CA PHE A 123 0.89 -0.90 -7.26
C PHE A 123 1.78 -0.35 -8.39
N PRO A 124 1.97 -1.11 -9.48
CA PRO A 124 2.79 -0.66 -10.61
C PRO A 124 2.12 0.52 -11.33
N ASP A 125 2.94 1.46 -11.79
CA ASP A 125 2.51 2.68 -12.47
C ASP A 125 1.51 3.53 -11.67
N ALA A 126 1.46 3.35 -10.35
CA ALA A 126 0.60 4.16 -9.49
C ALA A 126 1.14 5.59 -9.40
N PRO A 127 0.31 6.62 -9.66
CA PRO A 127 0.75 8.00 -9.49
C PRO A 127 1.00 8.30 -8.01
N GLY A 128 2.04 9.09 -7.74
CA GLY A 128 2.32 9.69 -6.43
C GLY A 128 1.41 10.89 -6.13
N GLY A 129 1.85 11.74 -5.20
CA GLY A 129 1.20 12.99 -4.84
C GLY A 129 -0.11 12.83 -4.06
N LEU A 130 -0.89 13.91 -4.01
CA LEU A 130 -2.08 14.03 -3.16
C LEU A 130 -3.24 13.17 -3.65
N HIS A 131 -3.75 12.32 -2.76
CA HIS A 131 -4.91 11.47 -2.95
C HIS A 131 -6.04 11.84 -1.97
N TRP A 132 -7.28 11.86 -2.46
CA TRP A 132 -8.43 12.16 -1.62
C TRP A 132 -8.65 11.11 -0.51
N SER A 133 -8.97 11.60 0.69
CA SER A 133 -9.35 10.80 1.85
C SER A 133 -10.80 11.07 2.26
N GLY A 134 -11.54 10.00 2.55
CA GLY A 134 -12.90 10.05 3.11
C GLY A 134 -12.94 10.37 4.62
N THR A 135 -11.81 10.66 5.26
CA THR A 135 -11.81 11.16 6.64
C THR A 135 -12.54 12.50 6.70
N SER A 136 -13.52 12.62 7.60
CA SER A 136 -14.24 13.87 7.83
C SER A 136 -13.28 15.00 8.21
N SER A 137 -13.38 16.13 7.51
CA SER A 137 -12.75 17.38 7.93
C SER A 137 -13.64 18.05 8.98
N VAL A 138 -13.11 18.19 10.20
CA VAL A 138 -13.75 19.02 11.22
C VAL A 138 -13.21 20.44 11.07
N ASN A 139 -13.87 21.25 10.24
CA ASN A 139 -13.69 22.71 10.28
C ASN A 139 -14.48 23.29 11.46
N ALA A 140 -14.22 22.79 12.67
CA ALA A 140 -14.79 23.32 13.90
C ALA A 140 -13.79 24.32 14.48
N ARG A 141 -13.77 25.55 13.95
CA ARG A 141 -13.27 26.66 14.75
C ARG A 141 -14.22 26.76 15.94
N VAL A 142 -13.73 26.48 17.15
CA VAL A 142 -14.47 26.74 18.39
C VAL A 142 -14.60 28.26 18.50
N VAL A 143 -15.68 28.80 17.93
CA VAL A 143 -16.04 30.19 18.15
C VAL A 143 -16.73 30.25 19.50
N ASN A 144 -16.18 31.02 20.44
CA ASN A 144 -16.90 31.29 21.68
C ASN A 144 -18.09 32.20 21.34
N PRO A 145 -19.34 31.75 21.49
CA PRO A 145 -20.51 32.57 21.18
C PRO A 145 -20.63 33.79 22.11
N TYR A 146 -19.92 33.80 23.25
CA TYR A 146 -19.92 34.88 24.23
C TYR A 146 -18.71 35.81 24.14
N ALA A 147 -17.87 35.70 23.10
CA ALA A 147 -16.80 36.67 22.89
C ALA A 147 -17.40 38.01 22.40
N TYR A 148 -17.46 39.00 23.29
CA TYR A 148 -17.98 40.35 23.02
C TYR A 148 -17.29 41.08 21.85
N ASP A 149 -16.07 40.68 21.51
CA ASP A 149 -15.31 41.17 20.33
C ASP A 149 -16.04 40.88 19.00
N ASN A 150 -16.86 39.83 18.96
CA ASN A 150 -17.69 39.46 17.81
C ASN A 150 -18.89 40.41 17.63
N VAL A 151 -19.32 41.08 18.71
CA VAL A 151 -20.52 41.94 18.75
C VAL A 151 -20.18 43.39 18.39
N MET A 152 -18.96 43.85 18.72
CA MET A 152 -18.50 45.21 18.43
C MET A 152 -18.07 45.43 16.97
N ARG A 153 -17.70 44.35 16.25
CA ARG A 153 -17.58 44.37 14.79
C ARG A 153 -18.99 44.28 14.18
N GLY A 154 -19.73 45.38 14.24
CA GLY A 154 -21.10 45.46 13.77
C GLY A 154 -21.30 44.78 12.41
N GLY A 155 -22.19 43.77 12.37
CA GLY A 155 -22.91 43.36 11.18
C GLY A 155 -22.12 42.83 9.98
N GLN A 156 -20.79 42.84 9.98
CA GLN A 156 -20.01 42.00 9.06
C GLN A 156 -19.96 40.60 9.66
N GLY A 157 -21.12 39.94 9.66
CA GLY A 157 -21.17 38.48 9.70
C GLY A 157 -20.26 38.02 8.59
N GLY A 158 -19.02 37.70 8.95
CA GLY A 158 -17.95 37.41 8.02
C GLY A 158 -18.36 36.18 7.25
N ASP A 159 -19.05 36.40 6.14
CA ASP A 159 -19.23 35.48 5.04
C ASP A 159 -17.86 35.34 4.37
N THR A 160 -16.88 34.92 5.16
CA THR A 160 -15.77 34.17 4.64
C THR A 160 -16.45 32.93 4.12
N LEU A 161 -16.78 32.93 2.83
CA LEU A 161 -17.23 31.77 2.08
C LEU A 161 -16.41 30.61 2.63
N ARG A 162 -17.04 29.78 3.46
CA ARG A 162 -16.31 28.76 4.21
C ARG A 162 -15.87 27.76 3.17
N VAL A 163 -14.64 27.90 2.70
CA VAL A 163 -14.07 26.99 1.72
C VAL A 163 -14.15 25.63 2.37
N ARG A 164 -15.02 24.79 1.82
CA ARG A 164 -15.19 23.43 2.31
C ARG A 164 -13.87 22.73 2.03
N SER A 165 -13.16 22.35 3.09
CA SER A 165 -11.92 21.58 2.98
C SER A 165 -12.14 20.10 3.25
N ALA A 166 -11.28 19.24 2.74
CA ALA A 166 -11.28 17.78 2.96
C ALA A 166 -9.85 17.29 3.20
N TRP A 167 -9.72 16.07 3.71
CA TRP A 167 -8.42 15.45 3.90
C TRP A 167 -7.89 14.88 2.58
N ALA A 168 -6.60 15.08 2.32
CA ALA A 168 -5.84 14.36 1.32
C ALA A 168 -4.57 13.77 1.97
N VAL A 169 -3.98 12.75 1.33
CA VAL A 169 -2.70 12.18 1.75
C VAL A 169 -1.75 12.18 0.57
N ASP A 170 -0.55 12.69 0.78
CA ASP A 170 0.55 12.60 -0.17
C ASP A 170 1.11 11.17 -0.15
N MET A 171 1.09 10.50 -1.30
CA MET A 171 1.42 9.07 -1.39
C MET A 171 2.93 8.79 -1.51
N ASP A 172 3.76 9.83 -1.63
CA ASP A 172 5.23 9.71 -1.64
C ASP A 172 5.79 9.81 -0.22
N SER A 173 5.20 10.69 0.60
CA SER A 173 5.64 10.98 1.98
C SER A 173 4.74 10.41 3.08
N ALA A 174 3.52 9.99 2.75
CA ALA A 174 2.44 9.65 3.68
C ALA A 174 1.96 10.84 4.56
N GLN A 175 2.23 12.08 4.16
CA GLN A 175 1.77 13.26 4.87
C GLN A 175 0.28 13.51 4.63
N GLY A 176 -0.47 13.81 5.69
CA GLY A 176 -1.89 14.15 5.60
C GLY A 176 -2.11 15.66 5.60
N HIS A 177 -2.96 16.15 4.72
CA HIS A 177 -3.36 17.55 4.59
C HIS A 177 -4.86 17.67 4.86
N GLY A 178 -5.27 18.45 5.86
CA GLY A 178 -6.68 18.53 6.31
C GLY A 178 -7.48 19.70 5.75
N ASP A 179 -6.79 20.61 5.08
CA ASP A 179 -7.23 21.94 4.65
C ASP A 179 -7.42 22.04 3.12
N VAL A 180 -7.31 20.93 2.40
CA VAL A 180 -7.42 20.91 0.93
C VAL A 180 -8.82 21.32 0.47
N PRO A 181 -8.97 22.35 -0.38
CA PRO A 181 -10.27 22.78 -0.90
C PRO A 181 -11.01 21.67 -1.65
N HIS A 182 -12.32 21.52 -1.42
CA HIS A 182 -13.15 20.49 -2.11
C HIS A 182 -13.12 20.61 -3.63
N ALA A 183 -12.88 21.84 -4.14
CA ALA A 183 -12.81 22.13 -5.58
C ALA A 183 -11.47 21.72 -6.22
N SER A 184 -10.46 21.34 -5.44
CA SER A 184 -9.20 20.83 -5.97
C SER A 184 -9.42 19.51 -6.70
N ALA A 185 -8.80 19.35 -7.87
CA ALA A 185 -8.85 18.10 -8.62
C ALA A 185 -7.66 17.22 -8.22
N LEU A 186 -7.91 16.13 -7.48
CA LEU A 186 -6.88 15.22 -6.98
C LEU A 186 -7.13 13.78 -7.43
N VAL A 187 -6.12 12.93 -7.28
CA VAL A 187 -6.19 11.50 -7.60
C VAL A 187 -7.09 10.78 -6.59
N VAL A 188 -7.81 9.77 -7.07
CA VAL A 188 -8.71 8.95 -6.25
C VAL A 188 -8.31 7.48 -6.34
N ARG A 189 -8.16 6.85 -5.18
CA ARG A 189 -8.06 5.39 -5.02
C ARG A 189 -9.25 4.93 -4.21
N LEU A 190 -9.88 3.82 -4.60
CA LEU A 190 -11.02 3.26 -3.88
C LEU A 190 -10.60 2.05 -3.05
N VAL A 191 -11.33 1.84 -1.96
CA VAL A 191 -11.19 0.69 -1.08
C VAL A 191 -12.56 0.08 -0.80
N ARG A 192 -12.59 -1.24 -0.61
CA ARG A 192 -13.76 -2.02 -0.23
C ARG A 192 -13.40 -3.01 0.88
N PRO A 193 -14.38 -3.58 1.60
CA PRO A 193 -14.13 -4.76 2.43
C PRO A 193 -13.51 -5.90 1.60
N ALA A 194 -12.54 -6.60 2.18
CA ALA A 194 -11.94 -7.76 1.54
C ALA A 194 -13.01 -8.82 1.22
N PRO A 195 -12.96 -9.48 0.05
CA PRO A 195 -13.80 -10.64 -0.22
C PRO A 195 -13.63 -11.68 0.89
N ARG A 196 -14.72 -12.30 1.33
CA ARG A 196 -14.62 -13.47 2.20
C ARG A 196 -14.11 -14.63 1.34
N GLU A 197 -13.00 -15.22 1.72
CA GLU A 197 -12.61 -16.53 1.20
C GLU A 197 -13.74 -17.50 1.56
N ARG A 198 -14.31 -18.15 0.54
CA ARG A 198 -15.43 -19.08 0.68
C ARG A 198 -14.92 -20.50 0.59
#